data_AF-A0A2N2BX50-F1
#
_entry.id   AF-A0A2N2BX50-F1
#
_cell.length_a   1.000
_cell.length_b   1.000
_cell.length_c   1.000
_cell.angle_alpha   90.00
_cell.angle_beta   90.00
_cell.angle_gamma   90.00
#
_symmetry.space_group_name_H-M   'P 1'
#
loop_
_entity.id
_entity.type
_entity.pdbx_description
1 polymer ?
#
loop_
_entity_poly.entity_id
_entity_poly.type
_entity_poly.pdbx_seq_one_letter_code
_entity_poly.pdbx_strand_id
1 'polypeptide(L)'
;QESMAKGILAGYPVIKIKANLFDGSYHDVDSSEMSFKLAASLAFKEGMRQGNAVILEPIGVLRVLIPDSMMGDIIGDLNKRRGRIMGTDQSDRKGYTVVVAEAPLAEMGTYAIQLRAMTQGRGSYSFEFARYEEAPSDVSAKVIAEAKKAQEEE
;
A
#
# COMPACT_ATOMS: atom_id res chain seq x y z
N GLN A 1 -10.60 17.10 7.64
CA GLN A 1 -10.44 15.63 7.69
C GLN A 1 -11.35 14.94 6.68
N GLU A 2 -12.62 15.34 6.54
CA GLU A 2 -13.56 14.79 5.54
C GLU A 2 -12.97 14.70 4.12
N SER A 3 -12.33 15.77 3.62
CA SER A 3 -11.71 15.78 2.29
C SER A 3 -10.55 14.79 2.10
N MET A 4 -9.95 14.30 3.19
CA MET A 4 -8.87 13.31 3.13
C MET A 4 -9.40 11.91 2.78
N ALA A 5 -10.71 11.66 2.87
CA ALA A 5 -11.27 10.35 2.55
C ALA A 5 -11.12 9.99 1.06
N LYS A 6 -11.03 11.00 0.17
CA LYS A 6 -10.93 10.82 -1.28
C LYS A 6 -9.87 11.73 -1.87
N GLY A 7 -8.69 11.17 -2.14
CA GLY A 7 -7.58 11.85 -2.79
C GLY A 7 -7.82 12.12 -4.28
N ILE A 8 -7.03 13.04 -4.84
CA ILE A 8 -7.22 13.55 -6.21
C ILE A 8 -6.73 12.60 -7.32
N LEU A 9 -5.84 11.65 -7.01
CA LEU A 9 -5.19 10.80 -8.03
C LEU A 9 -6.05 9.60 -8.42
N ALA A 10 -6.52 8.85 -7.42
CA ALA A 10 -7.24 7.60 -7.63
C ALA A 10 -8.38 7.40 -6.61
N GLY A 11 -8.75 8.46 -5.86
CA GLY A 11 -9.86 8.41 -4.91
C GLY A 11 -9.59 7.68 -3.59
N TYR A 12 -8.35 7.24 -3.33
CA TYR A 12 -7.99 6.60 -2.06
C TYR A 12 -7.88 7.60 -0.90
N PRO A 13 -7.97 7.13 0.36
CA PRO A 13 -7.69 7.95 1.52
C PRO A 13 -6.28 8.54 1.49
N VAL A 14 -6.18 9.81 1.85
CA VAL A 14 -4.92 10.55 1.92
C VAL A 14 -4.36 10.45 3.33
N ILE A 15 -3.11 10.02 3.43
CA ILE A 15 -2.36 9.89 4.69
C ILE A 15 -1.09 10.74 4.65
N LYS A 16 -0.41 10.85 5.80
CA LYS A 16 0.88 11.57 5.95
C LYS A 16 0.83 13.05 5.54
N ILE A 17 -0.28 13.73 5.83
CA ILE A 17 -0.39 15.18 5.66
C ILE A 17 -0.22 15.92 6.98
N LYS A 18 0.32 17.14 6.92
CA LYS A 18 0.30 18.11 8.01
C LYS A 18 -0.42 19.36 7.52
N ALA A 19 -1.53 19.71 8.16
CA ALA A 19 -2.29 20.92 7.87
C ALA A 19 -2.04 21.95 8.99
N ASN A 20 -1.60 23.14 8.61
CA ASN A 20 -1.45 24.26 9.53
C ASN A 20 -2.29 25.42 9.00
N LEU A 21 -3.20 25.94 9.82
CA LEU A 21 -3.98 27.13 9.53
C LEU A 21 -3.26 28.33 10.18
N PHE A 22 -2.72 29.22 9.36
CA PHE A 22 -1.96 30.38 9.85
C PHE A 22 -2.71 31.70 9.73
N ASP A 23 -3.71 31.76 8.85
CA ASP A 23 -4.46 32.97 8.54
C ASP A 23 -5.88 32.63 8.07
N GLY A 24 -6.77 33.62 8.10
CA GLY A 24 -8.14 33.50 7.63
C GLY A 24 -8.98 34.74 7.95
N SER A 25 -10.15 34.83 7.32
CA SER A 25 -11.13 35.88 7.58
C SER A 25 -12.52 35.26 7.73
N TYR A 26 -13.39 35.95 8.44
CA TYR A 26 -14.79 35.54 8.57
C TYR A 26 -15.71 36.76 8.58
N HIS A 27 -17.00 36.51 8.32
CA HIS A 27 -18.07 37.48 8.33
C HIS A 27 -19.20 36.97 9.23
N ASP A 28 -19.63 37.77 10.21
CA ASP A 28 -20.55 37.34 11.28
C ASP A 28 -21.89 36.78 10.77
N VAL A 29 -22.36 37.24 9.60
CA VAL A 29 -23.67 36.89 9.06
C VAL A 29 -23.61 35.73 8.05
N ASP A 30 -22.56 35.67 7.23
CA ASP A 30 -22.48 34.74 6.10
C ASP A 30 -21.51 33.56 6.35
N SER A 31 -20.72 33.63 7.42
CA SER A 31 -19.81 32.55 7.78
C SER A 31 -20.51 31.53 8.67
N SER A 32 -20.50 30.28 8.21
CA SER A 32 -21.04 29.13 8.93
C SER A 32 -20.00 28.01 8.98
N GLU A 33 -20.23 27.01 9.85
CA GLU A 33 -19.41 25.79 9.88
C GLU A 33 -19.29 25.16 8.48
N MET A 34 -20.41 25.11 7.73
CA MET A 34 -20.43 24.56 6.38
C MET A 34 -19.57 25.38 5.42
N SER A 35 -19.59 26.71 5.53
CA SER A 35 -18.74 27.61 4.74
C SER A 35 -17.25 27.30 4.96
N PHE A 36 -16.84 27.10 6.22
CA PHE A 36 -15.45 26.76 6.55
C PHE A 36 -15.05 25.35 6.13
N LYS A 37 -15.95 24.36 6.25
CA LYS A 37 -15.70 23.00 5.73
C LYS A 37 -15.47 23.02 4.23
N LEU A 38 -16.28 23.79 3.50
CA LEU A 38 -16.11 23.95 2.06
C LEU A 38 -14.78 24.64 1.73
N ALA A 39 -14.46 25.74 2.41
CA ALA A 39 -13.19 26.45 2.23
C ALA A 39 -11.98 25.54 2.49
N ALA A 40 -11.99 24.77 3.58
CA ALA A 40 -10.95 23.78 3.89
C ALA A 40 -10.85 22.68 2.83
N SER A 41 -11.98 22.23 2.28
CA SER A 41 -12.02 21.22 1.21
C SER A 41 -11.42 21.73 -0.09
N LEU A 42 -11.69 22.99 -0.45
CA LEU A 42 -11.09 23.63 -1.62
C LEU A 42 -9.59 23.82 -1.43
N ALA A 43 -9.16 24.33 -0.28
CA ALA A 43 -7.74 24.50 0.07
C ALA A 43 -6.99 23.15 0.05
N PHE A 44 -7.61 22.08 0.56
CA PHE A 44 -7.04 20.74 0.52
C PHE A 44 -6.84 20.24 -0.91
N LYS A 45 -7.86 20.36 -1.78
CA LYS A 45 -7.76 19.93 -3.18
C LYS A 45 -6.65 20.67 -3.92
N GLU A 46 -6.54 21.98 -3.69
CA GLU A 46 -5.51 22.79 -4.31
C GLU A 46 -4.11 22.47 -3.78
N GLY A 47 -3.96 22.34 -2.47
CA GLY A 47 -2.70 21.91 -1.85
C GLY A 47 -2.23 20.55 -2.34
N MET A 48 -3.15 19.60 -2.56
CA MET A 48 -2.82 18.29 -3.12
C MET A 48 -2.34 18.35 -4.58
N ARG A 49 -2.88 19.27 -5.40
CA ARG A 49 -2.43 19.46 -6.79
C ARG A 49 -1.02 20.04 -6.84
N GLN A 50 -0.72 20.98 -5.95
CA GLN A 50 0.60 21.63 -5.89
C GLN A 50 1.65 20.76 -5.18
N GLY A 51 1.21 19.88 -4.29
CA GLY A 51 2.08 19.09 -3.41
C GLY A 51 2.65 17.81 -4.01
N ASN A 52 2.50 17.56 -5.33
CA ASN A 52 2.97 16.35 -6.00
C ASN A 52 2.54 15.06 -5.28
N ALA A 53 1.23 14.88 -5.13
CA ALA A 53 0.68 13.68 -4.52
C ALA A 53 1.22 12.40 -5.19
N VAL A 54 1.42 11.35 -4.39
CA VAL A 54 1.89 10.04 -4.86
C VAL A 54 0.95 8.93 -4.37
N ILE A 55 0.93 7.81 -5.10
CA ILE A 55 0.24 6.61 -4.66
C ILE A 55 1.15 5.86 -3.69
N LEU A 56 0.57 5.41 -2.57
CA LEU A 56 1.24 4.57 -1.61
C LEU A 56 0.66 3.16 -1.67
N GLU A 57 1.51 2.15 -1.63
CA GLU A 57 1.11 0.75 -1.49
C GLU A 57 1.47 0.20 -0.10
N PRO A 58 0.66 -0.71 0.47
CA PRO A 58 0.96 -1.36 1.72
C PRO A 58 2.01 -2.46 1.53
N ILE A 59 3.10 -2.35 2.29
CA ILE A 59 4.18 -3.32 2.38
C ILE A 59 4.06 -4.07 3.70
N GLY A 60 4.29 -5.38 3.65
CA GLY A 60 4.32 -6.21 4.85
C GLY A 60 5.52 -7.13 4.90
N VAL A 61 5.80 -7.59 6.12
CA VAL A 61 6.79 -8.63 6.39
C VAL A 61 6.16 -9.98 6.15
N LEU A 62 6.72 -10.71 5.19
CA LEU A 62 6.39 -12.06 4.82
C LEU A 62 7.39 -13.03 5.44
N ARG A 63 6.90 -13.96 6.26
CA ARG A 63 7.69 -15.08 6.80
C ARG A 63 7.20 -16.36 6.14
N VAL A 64 8.08 -17.07 5.46
CA VAL A 64 7.75 -18.28 4.69
C VAL A 64 8.51 -19.46 5.27
N LEU A 65 7.82 -20.38 5.91
CA LEU A 65 8.38 -21.62 6.42
C LEU A 65 8.35 -22.69 5.33
N ILE A 66 9.51 -23.21 4.95
CA ILE A 66 9.66 -24.16 3.85
C ILE A 66 10.73 -25.23 4.14
N PRO A 67 10.68 -26.40 3.48
CA PRO A 67 11.80 -27.33 3.48
C PRO A 67 13.04 -26.72 2.83
N ASP A 68 14.23 -27.02 3.37
CA ASP A 68 15.51 -26.45 2.88
C ASP A 68 15.76 -26.74 1.39
N SER A 69 15.29 -27.90 0.91
CA SER A 69 15.41 -28.32 -0.50
C SER A 69 14.67 -27.41 -1.50
N MET A 70 13.76 -26.56 -1.02
CA MET A 70 12.89 -25.71 -1.84
C MET A 70 13.25 -24.23 -1.74
N MET A 71 14.33 -23.88 -1.03
CA MET A 71 14.69 -22.49 -0.77
C MET A 71 14.92 -21.69 -2.06
N GLY A 72 15.59 -22.28 -3.06
CA GLY A 72 15.88 -21.61 -4.33
C GLY A 72 14.62 -21.18 -5.10
N ASP A 73 13.63 -22.07 -5.19
CA ASP A 73 12.37 -21.80 -5.89
C ASP A 73 11.58 -20.66 -5.22
N ILE A 74 11.58 -20.63 -3.88
CA ILE A 74 10.89 -19.59 -3.11
C ILE A 74 11.58 -18.24 -3.25
N ILE A 75 12.92 -18.20 -3.20
CA ILE A 75 13.68 -16.98 -3.47
C ILE A 75 13.36 -16.46 -4.87
N GLY A 76 13.28 -17.35 -5.87
CA GLY A 76 12.89 -17.01 -7.24
C GLY A 76 11.48 -16.41 -7.35
N ASP A 77 10.50 -16.99 -6.66
CA ASP A 77 9.13 -16.48 -6.64
C ASP A 77 9.03 -15.12 -5.94
N LEU A 78 9.67 -14.95 -4.78
CA LEU A 78 9.67 -13.68 -4.05
C LEU A 78 10.26 -12.54 -4.89
N ASN A 79 11.34 -12.78 -5.63
CA ASN A 79 11.91 -11.78 -6.53
C ASN A 79 10.94 -11.37 -7.64
N LYS A 80 10.16 -12.31 -8.20
CA LYS A 80 9.13 -11.99 -9.21
C LYS A 80 8.00 -11.14 -8.64
N ARG A 81 7.76 -11.25 -7.33
CA ARG A 81 6.73 -10.53 -6.57
C ARG A 81 7.23 -9.23 -5.95
N ARG A 82 8.31 -8.66 -6.49
CA ARG A 82 8.94 -7.44 -5.95
C ARG A 82 9.31 -7.57 -4.47
N GLY A 83 9.52 -8.80 -4.01
CA GLY A 83 9.89 -9.11 -2.64
C GLY A 83 11.35 -8.79 -2.37
N ARG A 84 11.62 -8.10 -1.27
CA ARG A 84 12.98 -7.82 -0.78
C ARG A 84 13.33 -8.82 0.32
N ILE A 85 14.29 -9.69 0.06
CA ILE A 85 14.75 -10.67 1.05
C ILE A 85 15.52 -9.95 2.16
N MET A 86 15.07 -10.16 3.40
CA MET A 86 15.69 -9.61 4.60
C MET A 86 16.68 -10.61 5.22
N GLY A 87 16.42 -11.92 5.03
CA GLY A 87 17.29 -12.98 5.51
C GLY A 87 16.56 -14.29 5.68
N THR A 88 17.17 -15.18 6.45
CA THR A 88 16.62 -16.49 6.80
C THR A 88 16.77 -16.75 8.28
N ASP A 89 15.70 -17.19 8.94
CA ASP A 89 15.72 -17.68 10.31
C ASP A 89 15.71 -19.21 10.33
N GLN A 90 16.33 -19.80 11.35
CA GLN A 90 16.22 -21.24 11.59
C GLN A 90 14.82 -21.57 12.10
N SER A 91 14.24 -22.65 11.58
CA SER A 91 13.00 -23.21 12.13
C SER A 91 13.31 -24.19 13.25
N ASP A 92 12.46 -24.23 14.28
CA ASP A 92 12.45 -25.32 15.27
C ASP A 92 12.18 -26.69 14.63
N ARG A 93 11.60 -26.70 13.42
CA ARG A 93 11.36 -27.91 12.64
C ARG A 93 12.62 -28.29 11.86
N LYS A 94 13.20 -29.45 12.20
CA LYS A 94 14.38 -29.99 11.50
C LYS A 94 14.17 -30.09 9.99
N GLY A 95 15.11 -29.55 9.21
CA GLY A 95 15.10 -29.56 7.74
C GLY A 95 14.19 -28.48 7.12
N TYR A 96 13.79 -27.49 7.90
CA TYR A 96 13.01 -26.34 7.47
C TYR A 96 13.72 -25.03 7.81
N THR A 97 13.51 -24.05 6.95
CA THR A 97 14.02 -22.69 7.09
C THR A 97 12.86 -21.71 6.95
N VAL A 98 12.93 -20.60 7.68
CA VAL A 98 12.00 -19.48 7.52
C VAL A 98 12.69 -18.41 6.67
N VAL A 99 12.18 -18.16 5.48
CA VAL A 99 12.62 -17.02 4.66
C VAL A 99 11.85 -15.78 5.09
N VAL A 100 12.55 -14.71 5.42
CA VAL A 100 11.96 -13.42 5.79
C VAL A 100 12.18 -12.44 4.66
N ALA A 101 11.08 -11.87 4.16
CA ALA A 101 11.11 -10.87 3.10
C ALA A 101 10.08 -9.77 3.37
N GLU A 102 10.27 -8.61 2.75
CA GLU A 102 9.23 -7.60 2.63
C GLU A 102 8.60 -7.72 1.25
N ALA A 103 7.27 -7.70 1.18
CA ALA A 103 6.56 -7.77 -0.09
C ALA A 103 5.33 -6.85 -0.09
N PRO A 104 4.96 -6.29 -1.25
CA PRO A 104 3.72 -5.55 -1.40
C PRO A 104 2.50 -6.46 -1.28
N LEU A 105 1.47 -6.01 -0.56
CA LEU A 105 0.24 -6.78 -0.39
C LEU A 105 -0.44 -7.10 -1.73
N ALA A 106 -0.32 -6.20 -2.72
CA ALA A 106 -0.86 -6.39 -4.08
C ALA A 106 -0.35 -7.69 -4.73
N GLU A 107 0.86 -8.13 -4.38
CA GLU A 107 1.48 -9.33 -4.92
C GLU A 107 1.09 -10.60 -4.13
N MET A 108 0.32 -10.48 -3.05
CA MET A 108 0.03 -11.61 -2.15
C MET A 108 -1.25 -12.38 -2.49
N GLY A 109 -2.11 -11.84 -3.37
CA GLY A 109 -3.43 -12.42 -3.66
C GLY A 109 -3.40 -13.87 -4.15
N THR A 110 -2.34 -14.27 -4.87
CA THR A 110 -2.16 -15.64 -5.38
C THR A 110 -1.09 -16.44 -4.63
N TYR A 111 -0.45 -15.85 -3.62
CA TYR A 111 0.74 -16.41 -3.00
C TYR A 111 0.46 -17.75 -2.31
N ALA A 112 -0.67 -17.86 -1.60
CA ALA A 112 -1.06 -19.10 -0.92
C ALA A 112 -1.13 -20.31 -1.88
N ILE A 113 -1.69 -20.09 -3.08
CA ILE A 113 -1.86 -21.14 -4.10
C ILE A 113 -0.49 -21.53 -4.67
N GLN A 114 0.33 -20.54 -5.02
CA GLN A 114 1.64 -20.78 -5.61
C GLN A 114 2.62 -21.42 -4.63
N LEU A 115 2.65 -20.96 -3.37
CA LEU A 115 3.46 -21.57 -2.32
C LEU A 115 3.11 -23.04 -2.14
N ARG A 116 1.81 -23.37 -2.10
CA ARG A 116 1.35 -24.76 -1.98
C ARG A 116 1.82 -25.61 -3.15
N ALA A 117 1.72 -25.09 -4.38
CA ALA A 117 2.17 -25.80 -5.58
C ALA A 117 3.69 -26.04 -5.58
N MET A 118 4.50 -25.01 -5.31
CA MET A 118 5.96 -25.11 -5.26
C MET A 118 6.44 -26.05 -4.16
N THR A 119 5.78 -26.01 -2.99
CA THR A 119 6.23 -26.79 -1.82
C THR A 119 5.57 -28.15 -1.69
N GLN A 120 4.74 -28.56 -2.66
CA GLN A 120 3.92 -29.78 -2.58
C GLN A 120 3.08 -29.82 -1.28
N GLY A 121 2.59 -28.64 -0.86
CA GLY A 121 1.81 -28.47 0.36
C GLY A 121 2.58 -28.51 1.67
N ARG A 122 3.91 -28.46 1.63
CA ARG A 122 4.76 -28.52 2.84
C ARG A 122 5.15 -27.17 3.40
N GLY A 123 4.93 -26.08 2.67
CA GLY A 123 5.22 -24.72 3.11
C GLY A 123 4.03 -24.03 3.76
N SER A 124 4.32 -23.08 4.64
CA SER A 124 3.35 -22.15 5.21
C SER A 124 3.92 -20.73 5.23
N TYR A 125 3.05 -19.73 5.33
CA TYR A 125 3.50 -18.35 5.44
C TYR A 125 2.64 -17.55 6.42
N SER A 126 3.22 -16.46 6.92
CA SER A 126 2.51 -15.39 7.62
C SER A 126 2.89 -14.06 6.99
N PHE A 127 1.92 -13.14 6.92
CA PHE A 127 2.12 -11.80 6.40
C PHE A 127 1.62 -10.79 7.43
N GLU A 128 2.47 -9.84 7.79
CA GLU A 128 2.14 -8.78 8.74
C GLU A 128 2.38 -7.42 8.09
N PHE A 129 1.38 -6.53 8.15
CA PHE A 129 1.53 -5.18 7.63
C PHE A 129 2.67 -4.45 8.37
N ALA A 130 3.57 -3.84 7.62
CA ALA A 130 4.67 -3.07 8.17
C ALA A 130 4.47 -1.57 7.99
N ARG A 131 4.20 -1.13 6.76
CA ARG A 131 4.13 0.30 6.42
C ARG A 131 3.51 0.55 5.05
N TYR A 132 3.24 1.82 4.77
CA TYR A 132 2.99 2.32 3.42
C TYR A 132 4.26 2.90 2.82
N GLU A 133 4.59 2.46 1.60
CA GLU A 133 5.68 2.97 0.77
C GLU A 133 5.15 3.53 -0.55
N GLU A 134 5.95 4.36 -1.21
CA GLU A 134 5.61 4.88 -2.53
C GLU A 134 5.56 3.74 -3.55
N ALA A 135 4.43 3.65 -4.25
CA ALA A 135 4.25 2.62 -5.26
C ALA A 135 5.12 2.93 -6.49
N PRO A 136 5.76 1.92 -7.10
CA PRO A 136 6.47 2.08 -8.36
C PRO A 136 5.66 2.82 -9.43
N SER A 137 6.34 3.54 -10.31
CA SER A 137 5.69 4.41 -11.31
C SER A 137 4.71 3.67 -12.23
N ASP A 138 5.03 2.42 -12.58
CA ASP A 138 4.19 1.54 -13.39
C ASP A 138 2.90 1.13 -12.67
N VAL A 139 3.00 0.75 -11.39
CA VAL A 139 1.86 0.43 -10.53
C VAL A 139 0.98 1.67 -10.32
N SER A 140 1.61 2.80 -9.99
CA SER A 140 0.92 4.08 -9.79
C SER A 140 0.13 4.51 -11.02
N ALA A 141 0.75 4.48 -12.21
CA ALA A 141 0.10 4.86 -13.46
C ALA A 141 -1.10 3.95 -13.79
N LYS A 142 -0.96 2.64 -13.57
CA LYS A 142 -2.04 1.67 -13.77
C LYS A 142 -3.24 1.96 -12.86
N VAL A 143 -2.98 2.15 -11.57
CA VAL A 143 -4.03 2.42 -10.57
C VAL A 143 -4.77 3.71 -10.86
N ILE A 144 -4.05 4.78 -11.26
CA ILE A 144 -4.67 6.06 -11.65
C ILE A 144 -5.53 5.90 -12.91
N ALA A 145 -5.05 5.15 -13.91
CA ALA A 145 -5.81 4.91 -15.14
C ALA A 145 -7.09 4.10 -14.87
N GLU A 146 -7.01 3.05 -14.04
CA GLU A 146 -8.17 2.24 -13.65
C GLU A 146 -9.21 3.07 -12.88
N ALA A 147 -8.76 3.90 -11.94
CA ALA A 147 -9.65 4.79 -11.19
C ALA A 147 -10.33 5.83 -12.10
N LYS A 148 -9.60 6.37 -13.09
CA LYS A 148 -10.18 7.31 -14.06
C LYS A 148 -11.24 6.63 -14.93
N LYS A 149 -10.97 5.41 -15.41
CA LYS A 149 -11.92 4.63 -16.20
C LYS A 149 -13.19 4.33 -15.40
N ALA A 150 -13.06 3.90 -14.15
CA ALA A 150 -14.20 3.63 -13.27
C ALA A 150 -15.08 4.87 -13.05
N GLN A 151 -14.49 6.08 -13.02
CA GLN A 151 -15.24 7.34 -12.91
C GLN A 151 -15.94 7.76 -14.21
N GLU A 152 -15.44 7.34 -15.37
CA GLU A 152 -16.07 7.62 -16.68
C GLU A 152 -17.23 6.66 -16.98
N GLU A 153 -17.23 5.48 -16.36
CA GLU A 153 -18.29 4.46 -16.48
C GLU A 153 -19.44 4.66 -15.47
N GLU A 154 -19.27 5.54 -14.49
CA GLU A 154 -20.24 5.91 -13.44
C GLU A 154 -21.00 7.20 -13.79
#